data_AF-A0A2D6X4B6-F1
#
_entry.id   AF-A0A2D6X4B6-F1
#
_cell.length_a   1.000
_cell.length_b   1.000
_cell.length_c   1.000
_cell.angle_alpha   90.00
_cell.angle_beta   90.00
_cell.angle_gamma   90.00
#
_symmetry.space_group_name_H-M   'P 1'
#
loop_
_entity.id
_entity.type
_entity.pdbx_description
1 polymer ?
#
loop_
_entity_poly.entity_id
_entity_poly.type
_entity_poly.pdbx_seq_one_letter_code
_entity_poly.pdbx_strand_id
1 'polypeptide(L)'
;MAFNPSAKSGEYHYLVEFLLGSTTLRYAEEDLSIQTSNTSGDFYEGRLPTAGSLSRGLGTFLEAKETIDTFRVDVDNTDGKVQNYIQDFEFANKKVNIWLGEGESKANYSLVFPGFVTHPNGIGWDEDQAHFNVIDRRLKDRKVLPATVFSTDDFPDIQKNATGSPIPIVYGNYASNAAAGVAVPVVCTSMTATHKRFKVASHRLNSLDKVKKNGVRVNYLNVSLDDASFQLHSAVSYAATTDTISVNCKGIETLGGTLIEKPHDILKNIYTAYMGLTSADLNISSFTGLDADITEECRSFIRNRVSTETLVGELINEASLDMRFVGGKYSPKYRSLDLASERTAYFDSDITIDRNEKAAFSVEHDPDRFYANKITSNYNFDPTYGVFLGSYTRQLTTEVDNVSSVIERPMSFNWFYDKTQTELRVQRELVTYSNEPINVNLTLTNRALLESLADQIDINYNVFDSRTFQIRRMETDLASMTTRISATDVFILGVGRWTEDGAPAWADATESEKESQGFWTTTTGYATSTDSKSLNRSLWF
;
A
#
# COMPACT_ATOMS: atom_id res chain seq x y z
N MET A 1 1.40 -18.75 -4.37
CA MET A 1 1.95 -20.07 -4.78
C MET A 1 1.41 -21.08 -3.79
N ALA A 2 1.07 -22.30 -4.20
CA ALA A 2 0.57 -23.30 -3.26
C ALA A 2 1.72 -23.77 -2.37
N PHE A 3 1.67 -23.46 -1.07
CA PHE A 3 2.64 -23.95 -0.09
C PHE A 3 2.51 -25.48 0.02
N ASN A 4 3.64 -26.19 0.13
CA ASN A 4 3.63 -27.63 0.35
C ASN A 4 3.75 -27.92 1.86
N PRO A 5 2.66 -28.23 2.59
CA PRO A 5 2.72 -28.51 4.03
C PRO A 5 3.48 -29.81 4.36
N SER A 6 3.93 -30.58 3.36
CA SER A 6 4.77 -31.77 3.54
C SER A 6 6.28 -31.53 3.34
N ALA A 7 6.72 -30.28 3.25
CA ALA A 7 8.13 -29.89 3.19
C ALA A 7 8.87 -30.27 4.49
N LYS A 8 9.32 -31.52 4.56
CA LYS A 8 10.25 -32.04 5.58
C LYS A 8 11.54 -31.23 5.54
N SER A 9 11.86 -30.52 6.62
CA SER A 9 13.21 -30.02 6.97
C SER A 9 14.15 -29.81 5.77
N GLY A 10 13.70 -29.00 4.80
CA GLY A 10 14.49 -28.72 3.60
C GLY A 10 15.77 -28.01 3.99
N GLU A 11 16.84 -28.28 3.25
CA GLU A 11 18.02 -27.43 3.28
C GLU A 11 17.64 -26.15 2.52
N TYR A 12 17.28 -25.13 3.30
CA TYR A 12 17.01 -23.80 2.78
C TYR A 12 18.33 -23.09 2.58
N HIS A 13 18.45 -22.38 1.48
CA HIS A 13 19.61 -21.56 1.16
C HIS A 13 19.17 -20.14 0.83
N TYR A 14 20.05 -19.18 1.11
CA TYR A 14 19.90 -17.80 0.63
C TYR A 14 20.96 -17.52 -0.44
N LEU A 15 20.52 -16.89 -1.53
CA LEU A 15 21.35 -16.64 -2.71
C LEU A 15 21.42 -15.15 -2.99
N VAL A 16 22.63 -14.61 -3.15
CA VAL A 16 22.86 -13.20 -3.47
C VAL A 16 23.37 -13.04 -4.89
N GLU A 17 22.70 -12.19 -5.68
CA GLU A 17 23.10 -11.83 -7.04
C GLU A 17 23.44 -10.33 -7.11
N PHE A 18 24.65 -9.99 -7.54
CA PHE A 18 25.06 -8.63 -7.88
C PHE A 18 25.07 -8.45 -9.40
N LEU A 19 24.27 -7.52 -9.92
CA LEU A 19 24.10 -7.31 -11.37
C LEU A 19 25.00 -6.16 -11.85
N LEU A 20 26.22 -6.51 -12.24
CA LEU A 20 27.29 -5.60 -12.71
C LEU A 20 27.21 -5.40 -14.24
N GLY A 21 26.09 -4.91 -14.73
CA GLY A 21 25.88 -4.67 -16.17
C GLY A 21 25.72 -5.97 -16.96
N SER A 22 26.76 -6.39 -17.69
CA SER A 22 26.78 -7.66 -18.43
C SER A 22 27.18 -8.87 -17.57
N THR A 23 27.75 -8.62 -16.39
CA THR A 23 28.25 -9.66 -15.47
C THR A 23 27.30 -9.79 -14.29
N THR A 24 26.96 -11.01 -13.90
CA THR A 24 26.23 -11.27 -12.64
C THR A 24 27.12 -12.10 -11.73
N LEU A 25 27.57 -11.50 -10.62
CA LEU A 25 28.26 -12.22 -9.56
C LEU A 25 27.22 -12.89 -8.67
N ARG A 26 27.47 -14.15 -8.29
CA ARG A 26 26.52 -15.03 -7.60
C ARG A 26 27.21 -15.68 -6.42
N TYR A 27 26.65 -15.45 -5.24
CA TYR A 27 27.21 -15.93 -3.98
C TYR A 27 26.15 -16.66 -3.16
N ALA A 28 26.59 -17.67 -2.42
CA ALA A 28 25.83 -18.40 -1.42
C ALA A 28 26.73 -18.69 -0.21
N GLU A 29 26.19 -19.34 0.82
CA GLU A 29 26.97 -19.80 1.99
C GLU A 29 27.99 -20.89 1.62
N GLU A 30 27.65 -21.73 0.64
CA GLU A 30 28.50 -22.79 0.08
C GLU A 30 28.42 -22.82 -1.46
N ASP A 31 29.21 -23.68 -2.10
CA ASP A 31 29.23 -23.82 -3.57
C ASP A 31 27.97 -24.55 -4.07
N LEU A 32 27.03 -23.81 -4.69
CA LEU A 32 25.74 -24.33 -5.16
C LEU A 32 25.58 -24.22 -6.68
N SER A 33 25.01 -25.25 -7.30
CA SER A 33 24.65 -25.27 -8.72
C SER A 33 23.12 -25.27 -8.89
N ILE A 34 22.54 -24.09 -9.17
CA ILE A 34 21.09 -23.91 -9.22
C ILE A 34 20.59 -23.91 -10.67
N GLN A 35 19.77 -24.88 -11.03
CA GLN A 35 19.13 -25.00 -12.34
C GLN A 35 18.17 -23.83 -12.60
N THR A 36 18.50 -23.00 -13.59
CA THR A 36 17.64 -21.89 -14.06
C THR A 36 16.83 -22.25 -15.31
N SER A 37 17.24 -23.32 -16.00
CA SER A 37 16.59 -23.87 -17.20
C SER A 37 16.94 -25.35 -17.35
N ASN A 38 16.26 -26.06 -18.27
CA ASN A 38 16.47 -27.48 -18.56
C ASN A 38 17.87 -27.84 -19.11
N THR A 39 18.76 -26.87 -19.34
CA THR A 39 20.03 -27.05 -20.07
C THR A 39 21.25 -26.40 -19.45
N SER A 40 21.09 -25.52 -18.45
CA SER A 40 22.21 -24.88 -17.75
C SER A 40 21.82 -24.44 -16.34
N GLY A 41 22.69 -24.75 -15.37
CA GLY A 41 22.62 -24.18 -14.02
C GLY A 41 23.45 -22.90 -13.91
N ASP A 42 23.01 -22.01 -13.03
CA ASP A 42 23.80 -20.91 -12.50
C ASP A 42 24.62 -21.42 -11.31
N PHE A 43 25.93 -21.21 -11.34
CA PHE A 43 26.80 -21.49 -10.19
C PHE A 43 26.82 -20.30 -9.22
N TYR A 44 26.73 -20.59 -7.93
CA TYR A 44 26.86 -19.67 -6.81
C TYR A 44 28.08 -20.08 -6.00
N GLU A 45 28.99 -19.14 -5.80
CA GLU A 45 30.26 -19.38 -5.11
C GLU A 45 30.08 -19.23 -3.59
N GLY A 46 30.58 -20.20 -2.81
CA GLY A 46 30.50 -20.23 -1.36
C GLY A 46 31.34 -19.13 -0.71
N ARG A 47 30.76 -17.95 -0.56
CA ARG A 47 31.44 -16.71 -0.13
C ARG A 47 30.63 -15.84 0.80
N LEU A 48 29.54 -16.33 1.39
CA LEU A 48 28.75 -15.56 2.35
C LEU A 48 29.04 -16.06 3.78
N PRO A 49 30.13 -15.58 4.43
CA PRO A 49 30.63 -16.14 5.68
C PRO A 49 29.68 -15.95 6.87
N THR A 50 28.81 -14.95 6.81
CA THR A 50 27.80 -14.66 7.81
C THR A 50 26.53 -14.18 7.12
N ALA A 51 25.43 -14.90 7.35
CA ALA A 51 24.12 -14.49 6.88
C ALA A 51 23.55 -13.38 7.79
N GLY A 52 23.13 -12.26 7.20
CA GLY A 52 22.46 -11.17 7.94
C GLY A 52 20.99 -11.49 8.22
N SER A 53 20.35 -10.73 9.14
CA SER A 53 18.89 -10.77 9.29
C SER A 53 18.19 -9.83 8.29
N LEU A 54 17.13 -10.32 7.65
CA LEU A 54 16.24 -9.51 6.82
C LEU A 54 15.01 -9.12 7.65
N SER A 55 15.07 -7.93 8.25
CA SER A 55 13.89 -7.30 8.84
C SER A 55 13.03 -6.65 7.75
N ARG A 56 11.70 -6.80 7.85
CA ARG A 56 10.67 -6.14 7.03
C ARG A 56 9.45 -5.89 7.92
N GLY A 57 8.79 -4.76 7.80
CA GLY A 57 7.55 -4.50 8.51
C GLY A 57 6.54 -3.76 7.67
N LEU A 58 5.26 -4.00 7.88
CA LEU A 58 4.26 -2.96 7.70
C LEU A 58 4.36 -2.03 8.91
N GLY A 59 4.02 -0.76 8.72
CA GLY A 59 3.71 0.10 9.86
C GLY A 59 2.46 -0.38 10.60
N THR A 60 1.98 0.51 11.45
CA THR A 60 0.67 0.37 12.13
C THR A 60 -0.46 0.03 11.16
N PHE A 61 -1.65 -0.37 11.65
CA PHE A 61 -2.84 -0.48 10.76
C PHE A 61 -3.21 0.85 10.06
N LEU A 62 -2.64 1.95 10.54
CA LEU A 62 -2.80 3.33 10.08
C LEU A 62 -1.61 3.79 9.23
N GLU A 63 -0.61 2.94 9.02
CA GLU A 63 0.58 3.15 8.22
C GLU A 63 0.87 1.85 7.49
N ALA A 64 -0.12 1.36 6.76
CA ALA A 64 -0.14 0.04 6.13
C ALA A 64 0.77 -0.08 4.89
N LYS A 65 1.82 0.72 4.86
CA LYS A 65 2.92 0.64 3.92
C LYS A 65 4.04 -0.19 4.53
N GLU A 66 4.64 -1.04 3.72
CA GLU A 66 5.89 -1.71 4.08
C GLU A 66 7.03 -0.69 4.28
N THR A 67 7.70 -0.79 5.43
CA THR A 67 8.93 -0.07 5.79
C THR A 67 10.01 -0.32 4.76
N ILE A 68 11.00 0.55 4.75
CA ILE A 68 12.14 0.43 3.86
C ILE A 68 13.31 -0.03 4.70
N ASP A 69 13.79 -1.21 4.36
CA ASP A 69 14.79 -1.91 5.14
C ASP A 69 16.16 -1.76 4.48
N THR A 70 17.19 -1.77 5.33
CA THR A 70 18.60 -1.80 4.92
C THR A 70 19.16 -3.16 5.28
N PHE A 71 19.76 -3.84 4.32
CA PHE A 71 20.44 -5.10 4.55
C PHE A 71 21.94 -4.92 4.32
N ARG A 72 22.76 -5.70 5.01
CA ARG A 72 24.22 -5.74 4.82
C ARG A 72 24.59 -7.10 4.27
N VAL A 73 25.20 -7.13 3.08
CA VAL A 73 25.83 -8.33 2.54
C VAL A 73 27.32 -8.26 2.87
N ASP A 74 27.84 -9.27 3.55
CA ASP A 74 29.27 -9.48 3.72
C ASP A 74 29.71 -10.65 2.83
N VAL A 75 30.80 -10.49 2.10
CA VAL A 75 31.31 -11.45 1.11
C VAL A 75 32.79 -11.74 1.39
N ASP A 76 33.18 -13.01 1.42
CA ASP A 76 34.58 -13.42 1.55
C ASP A 76 35.44 -12.90 0.39
N ASN A 77 36.47 -12.14 0.78
CA ASN A 77 37.44 -11.49 -0.09
C ASN A 77 38.89 -11.85 0.29
N THR A 78 39.12 -12.94 1.03
CA THR A 78 40.46 -13.42 1.45
C THR A 78 41.42 -13.61 0.27
N ASP A 79 40.92 -13.87 -0.94
CA ASP A 79 41.69 -14.00 -2.19
C ASP A 79 41.83 -12.70 -3.01
N GLY A 80 41.26 -11.58 -2.53
CA GLY A 80 41.25 -10.28 -3.21
C GLY A 80 40.39 -10.20 -4.48
N LYS A 81 39.64 -11.25 -4.83
CA LYS A 81 38.87 -11.33 -6.10
C LYS A 81 37.78 -10.26 -6.17
N VAL A 82 37.08 -10.00 -5.06
CA VAL A 82 36.01 -8.99 -4.99
C VAL A 82 36.60 -7.57 -4.99
N GLN A 83 37.79 -7.39 -4.41
CA GLN A 83 38.47 -6.10 -4.32
C GLN A 83 38.69 -5.43 -5.69
N ASN A 84 39.03 -6.20 -6.74
CA ASN A 84 39.22 -5.65 -8.09
C ASN A 84 37.94 -4.94 -8.59
N TYR A 85 36.79 -5.59 -8.49
CA TYR A 85 35.48 -5.01 -8.84
C TYR A 85 35.10 -3.79 -7.99
N ILE A 86 35.56 -3.74 -6.73
CA ILE A 86 35.33 -2.59 -5.85
C ILE A 86 36.18 -1.37 -6.27
N GLN A 87 37.46 -1.59 -6.62
CA GLN A 87 38.37 -0.52 -7.04
C GLN A 87 37.92 0.17 -8.34
N ASP A 88 37.35 -0.58 -9.28
CA ASP A 88 36.76 -0.05 -10.52
C ASP A 88 35.37 0.56 -10.33
N PHE A 89 34.90 0.71 -9.08
CA PHE A 89 33.56 1.17 -8.70
C PHE A 89 32.41 0.36 -9.33
N GLU A 90 32.65 -0.88 -9.76
CA GLU A 90 31.65 -1.65 -10.51
C GLU A 90 30.36 -1.87 -9.71
N PHE A 91 30.45 -2.04 -8.40
CA PHE A 91 29.28 -2.21 -7.52
C PHE A 91 28.46 -0.92 -7.30
N ALA A 92 28.98 0.27 -7.62
CA ALA A 92 28.34 1.54 -7.26
C ALA A 92 26.93 1.67 -7.88
N ASN A 93 25.92 1.83 -7.03
CA ASN A 93 24.51 1.93 -7.39
C ASN A 93 23.92 0.72 -8.16
N LYS A 94 24.63 -0.43 -8.23
CA LYS A 94 24.15 -1.64 -8.93
C LYS A 94 23.06 -2.36 -8.17
N LYS A 95 22.27 -3.13 -8.91
CA LYS A 95 21.13 -3.91 -8.38
C LYS A 95 21.65 -5.17 -7.67
N VAL A 96 21.03 -5.47 -6.54
CA VAL A 96 21.24 -6.70 -5.78
C VAL A 96 19.89 -7.43 -5.65
N ASN A 97 19.88 -8.74 -5.88
CA ASN A 97 18.75 -9.60 -5.52
C ASN A 97 19.19 -10.55 -4.41
N ILE A 98 18.37 -10.70 -3.38
CA ILE A 98 18.48 -11.75 -2.38
C ILE A 98 17.29 -12.69 -2.57
N TRP A 99 17.58 -13.97 -2.76
CA TRP A 99 16.61 -15.04 -2.95
C TRP A 99 16.67 -16.01 -1.78
N LEU A 100 15.54 -16.63 -1.46
CA LEU A 100 15.41 -17.62 -0.39
C LEU A 100 14.53 -18.79 -0.87
N GLY A 101 14.96 -20.03 -0.63
CA GLY A 101 14.28 -21.22 -1.14
C GLY A 101 15.05 -22.51 -0.82
N GLU A 102 14.59 -23.63 -1.38
CA GLU A 102 15.15 -24.96 -1.12
C GLU A 102 15.50 -25.75 -2.40
N GLY A 103 16.58 -26.53 -2.33
CA GLY A 103 17.00 -27.46 -3.38
C GLY A 103 17.63 -26.83 -4.63
N GLU A 104 17.77 -27.63 -5.69
CA GLU A 104 18.59 -27.31 -6.87
C GLU A 104 17.90 -26.46 -7.95
N SER A 105 16.61 -26.13 -7.85
CA SER A 105 15.87 -25.44 -8.91
C SER A 105 15.58 -23.99 -8.55
N LYS A 106 15.96 -23.03 -9.40
CA LYS A 106 15.67 -21.59 -9.17
C LYS A 106 14.18 -21.30 -9.04
N ALA A 107 13.31 -22.15 -9.61
CA ALA A 107 11.86 -22.04 -9.47
C ALA A 107 11.36 -22.24 -8.02
N ASN A 108 12.16 -22.86 -7.14
CA ASN A 108 11.86 -23.03 -5.73
C ASN A 108 12.27 -21.81 -4.88
N TYR A 109 12.94 -20.81 -5.47
CA TYR A 109 13.45 -19.64 -4.75
C TYR A 109 12.57 -18.42 -4.99
N SER A 110 12.19 -17.77 -3.89
CA SER A 110 11.46 -16.51 -3.89
C SER A 110 12.42 -15.32 -3.74
N LEU A 111 12.18 -14.26 -4.51
CA LEU A 111 12.89 -12.99 -4.39
C LEU A 111 12.39 -12.25 -3.13
N VAL A 112 13.16 -12.31 -2.04
CA VAL A 112 12.79 -11.74 -0.74
C VAL A 112 13.23 -10.28 -0.58
N PHE A 113 14.33 -9.87 -1.23
CA PHE A 113 14.81 -8.49 -1.21
C PHE A 113 15.51 -8.10 -2.53
N PRO A 114 14.87 -7.27 -3.38
CA PRO A 114 15.54 -6.59 -4.48
C PRO A 114 15.91 -5.15 -4.09
N GLY A 115 17.22 -4.89 -4.05
CA GLY A 115 17.77 -3.59 -3.65
C GLY A 115 18.85 -3.07 -4.58
N PHE A 116 19.59 -2.09 -4.09
CA PHE A 116 20.78 -1.55 -4.72
C PHE A 116 21.90 -1.36 -3.71
N VAL A 117 23.15 -1.56 -4.13
CA VAL A 117 24.33 -1.18 -3.33
C VAL A 117 24.34 0.33 -3.15
N THR A 118 24.44 0.79 -1.90
CA THR A 118 24.44 2.21 -1.56
C THR A 118 25.77 2.85 -1.97
N HIS A 119 25.72 4.01 -2.62
CA HIS A 119 26.92 4.76 -2.98
C HIS A 119 26.64 6.27 -2.98
N PRO A 120 27.50 7.11 -2.36
CA PRO A 120 28.74 6.77 -1.65
C PRO A 120 28.51 6.05 -0.30
N ASN A 121 29.60 5.64 0.36
CA ASN A 121 29.66 5.09 1.73
C ASN A 121 28.94 3.75 2.01
N GLY A 122 28.39 3.07 1.00
CA GLY A 122 27.79 1.75 1.16
C GLY A 122 28.65 0.57 0.71
N ILE A 123 29.92 0.82 0.38
CA ILE A 123 30.89 -0.21 -0.01
C ILE A 123 32.12 -0.01 0.86
N GLY A 124 32.57 -1.08 1.52
CA GLY A 124 33.82 -1.14 2.27
C GLY A 124 34.44 -2.53 2.14
N TRP A 125 35.68 -2.70 2.59
CA TRP A 125 36.34 -4.00 2.67
C TRP A 125 37.49 -3.93 3.68
N ASP A 126 37.90 -5.10 4.20
CA ASP A 126 39.12 -5.30 4.97
C ASP A 126 39.98 -6.41 4.34
N GLU A 127 40.84 -7.08 5.11
CA GLU A 127 41.71 -8.15 4.60
C GLU A 127 40.96 -9.46 4.32
N ASP A 128 39.83 -9.70 5.00
CA ASP A 128 39.07 -10.96 4.94
C ASP A 128 37.74 -10.79 4.16
N GLN A 129 37.10 -9.62 4.23
CA GLN A 129 35.71 -9.43 3.79
C GLN A 129 35.50 -8.15 2.97
N ALA A 130 34.54 -8.21 2.04
CA ALA A 130 33.91 -7.08 1.39
C ALA A 130 32.50 -6.85 1.96
N HIS A 131 32.15 -5.59 2.22
CA HIS A 131 30.91 -5.19 2.89
C HIS A 131 30.05 -4.31 1.97
N PHE A 132 28.79 -4.69 1.77
CA PHE A 132 27.84 -3.98 0.92
C PHE A 132 26.57 -3.64 1.69
N ASN A 133 26.40 -2.35 2.00
CA ASN A 133 25.14 -1.82 2.53
C ASN A 133 24.15 -1.65 1.37
N VAL A 134 23.14 -2.53 1.30
CA VAL A 134 22.12 -2.49 0.26
C VAL A 134 20.84 -1.84 0.78
N ILE A 135 20.24 -1.01 -0.08
CA ILE A 135 18.99 -0.30 0.18
C ILE A 135 17.88 -0.85 -0.71
N ASP A 136 16.67 -0.94 -0.17
CA ASP A 136 15.50 -1.39 -0.94
C ASP A 136 15.26 -0.53 -2.20
N ARG A 137 14.89 -1.16 -3.32
CA ARG A 137 14.67 -0.46 -4.60
C ARG A 137 13.60 0.64 -4.52
N ARG A 138 12.58 0.48 -3.66
CA ARG A 138 11.44 1.39 -3.46
C ARG A 138 11.89 2.80 -3.07
N LEU A 139 13.12 2.97 -2.55
CA LEU A 139 13.73 4.28 -2.32
C LEU A 139 14.00 5.07 -3.61
N LYS A 140 14.41 4.42 -4.70
CA LYS A 140 14.67 5.08 -5.99
C LYS A 140 13.38 5.42 -6.75
N ASP A 141 12.30 4.70 -6.42
CA ASP A 141 10.98 4.86 -7.02
C ASP A 141 10.23 6.09 -6.46
N ARG A 142 10.61 6.59 -5.28
CA ARG A 142 10.09 7.84 -4.68
C ARG A 142 10.24 9.03 -5.64
N LYS A 143 9.13 9.74 -5.92
CA LYS A 143 9.10 11.01 -6.69
C LYS A 143 8.36 12.10 -5.90
N VAL A 144 8.40 13.33 -6.40
CA VAL A 144 7.62 14.46 -5.89
C VAL A 144 6.65 14.92 -6.96
N LEU A 145 5.36 15.02 -6.62
CA LEU A 145 4.28 15.40 -7.52
C LEU A 145 3.57 16.68 -7.06
N PRO A 146 3.14 17.57 -7.97
CA PRO A 146 3.39 17.50 -9.41
C PRO A 146 4.86 17.79 -9.77
N ALA A 147 5.36 17.03 -10.75
CA ALA A 147 6.73 17.18 -11.24
C ALA A 147 6.87 18.43 -12.13
N THR A 148 5.89 18.65 -13.02
CA THR A 148 5.84 19.80 -13.94
C THR A 148 5.49 21.09 -13.20
N VAL A 149 6.08 22.18 -13.66
CA VAL A 149 5.86 23.54 -13.16
C VAL A 149 5.51 24.45 -14.31
N PHE A 150 4.81 25.54 -14.01
CA PHE A 150 4.59 26.60 -14.97
C PHE A 150 5.89 27.36 -15.27
N SER A 151 6.28 27.45 -16.54
CA SER A 151 7.44 28.22 -17.00
C SER A 151 6.99 29.38 -17.92
N THR A 152 7.86 30.39 -18.09
CA THR A 152 7.68 31.42 -19.12
C THR A 152 8.02 30.94 -20.52
N ASP A 153 8.72 29.82 -20.64
CA ASP A 153 9.13 29.27 -21.94
C ASP A 153 7.95 28.53 -22.59
N ASP A 154 7.20 27.78 -21.78
CA ASP A 154 5.94 27.12 -22.18
C ASP A 154 4.75 28.09 -22.21
N PHE A 155 4.75 29.11 -21.33
CA PHE A 155 3.67 30.07 -21.17
C PHE A 155 4.19 31.52 -21.09
N PRO A 156 4.61 32.16 -22.21
CA PRO A 156 5.22 33.50 -22.20
C PRO A 156 4.38 34.60 -21.55
N ASP A 157 3.06 34.48 -21.63
CA ASP A 157 2.10 35.48 -21.14
C ASP A 157 1.43 35.07 -19.82
N ILE A 158 2.03 34.14 -19.07
CA ILE A 158 1.50 33.65 -17.80
C ILE A 158 1.36 34.76 -16.73
N GLN A 159 0.40 34.57 -15.83
CA GLN A 159 0.28 35.40 -14.63
C GLN A 159 1.59 35.37 -13.82
N LYS A 160 2.18 36.55 -13.54
CA LYS A 160 3.54 36.70 -12.99
C LYS A 160 3.85 35.91 -11.71
N ASN A 161 2.86 35.66 -10.86
CA ASN A 161 3.03 34.92 -9.59
C ASN A 161 2.82 33.39 -9.75
N ALA A 162 2.49 32.89 -10.94
CA ALA A 162 2.32 31.47 -11.18
C ALA A 162 3.59 30.78 -11.71
N THR A 163 4.55 31.51 -12.27
CA THR A 163 5.85 30.96 -12.72
C THR A 163 6.56 30.23 -11.57
N GLY A 164 7.03 29.01 -11.84
CA GLY A 164 7.65 28.12 -10.85
C GLY A 164 6.66 27.35 -9.97
N SER A 165 5.36 27.69 -10.00
CA SER A 165 4.33 26.92 -9.28
C SER A 165 4.08 25.58 -9.99
N PRO A 166 3.76 24.48 -9.27
CA PRO A 166 3.42 23.20 -9.90
C PRO A 166 2.14 23.29 -10.74
N ILE A 167 2.09 22.54 -11.84
CA ILE A 167 0.84 22.36 -12.60
C ILE A 167 0.05 21.23 -11.92
N PRO A 168 -1.19 21.45 -11.44
CA PRO A 168 -1.89 20.47 -10.62
C PRO A 168 -2.19 19.13 -11.30
N ILE A 169 -2.35 18.07 -10.51
CA ILE A 169 -2.93 16.79 -10.93
C ILE A 169 -4.34 16.68 -10.34
N VAL A 170 -5.29 16.17 -11.12
CA VAL A 170 -6.72 16.07 -10.78
C VAL A 170 -7.19 14.63 -10.96
N TYR A 171 -7.52 13.96 -9.86
CA TYR A 171 -8.14 12.63 -9.84
C TYR A 171 -9.64 12.74 -9.56
N GLY A 172 -10.41 11.78 -10.07
CA GLY A 172 -11.83 11.64 -9.76
C GLY A 172 -12.76 12.77 -10.22
N ASN A 173 -13.94 12.80 -9.60
CA ASN A 173 -15.09 13.55 -10.09
C ASN A 173 -15.29 14.89 -9.35
N TYR A 174 -15.10 16.01 -10.07
CA TYR A 174 -15.43 17.37 -9.65
C TYR A 174 -16.54 17.99 -10.52
N ALA A 175 -17.36 17.19 -11.21
CA ALA A 175 -18.51 17.68 -11.96
C ALA A 175 -19.51 18.40 -11.03
N SER A 176 -20.27 19.37 -11.54
CA SER A 176 -21.06 20.25 -10.68
C SER A 176 -22.29 19.61 -10.04
N ASN A 177 -22.64 18.39 -10.46
CA ASN A 177 -23.65 17.53 -9.85
C ASN A 177 -23.07 16.54 -8.82
N ALA A 178 -21.75 16.43 -8.70
CA ALA A 178 -21.08 15.60 -7.71
C ALA A 178 -20.71 16.41 -6.46
N ALA A 179 -20.77 15.78 -5.28
CA ALA A 179 -20.02 16.20 -4.10
C ALA A 179 -20.15 17.69 -3.69
N ALA A 180 -21.38 18.18 -3.56
CA ALA A 180 -21.71 19.58 -3.28
C ALA A 180 -21.20 20.61 -4.32
N GLY A 181 -20.77 20.18 -5.50
CA GLY A 181 -20.37 21.05 -6.61
C GLY A 181 -19.01 21.75 -6.42
N VAL A 182 -18.14 21.23 -5.53
CA VAL A 182 -16.76 21.69 -5.33
C VAL A 182 -16.04 21.83 -6.67
N ALA A 183 -15.38 22.96 -6.87
CA ALA A 183 -14.66 23.29 -8.10
C ALA A 183 -13.16 23.41 -7.81
N VAL A 184 -12.32 22.98 -8.75
CA VAL A 184 -10.86 23.07 -8.62
C VAL A 184 -10.35 24.43 -9.11
N PRO A 185 -9.40 25.09 -8.42
CA PRO A 185 -8.84 26.35 -8.87
C PRO A 185 -7.95 26.17 -10.11
N VAL A 186 -7.81 27.21 -10.93
CA VAL A 186 -7.05 27.18 -12.19
C VAL A 186 -6.07 28.35 -12.32
N VAL A 187 -5.08 28.22 -13.20
CA VAL A 187 -4.02 29.24 -13.41
C VAL A 187 -4.19 29.91 -14.77
N CYS A 188 -4.10 31.25 -14.82
CA CYS A 188 -4.12 32.01 -16.07
C CYS A 188 -2.77 31.91 -16.80
N THR A 189 -2.74 31.26 -17.95
CA THR A 189 -1.54 31.02 -18.78
C THR A 189 -1.35 32.00 -19.92
N SER A 190 -2.34 32.85 -20.21
CA SER A 190 -2.17 33.97 -21.14
C SER A 190 -2.99 35.20 -20.74
N MET A 191 -2.28 36.27 -20.38
CA MET A 191 -2.82 37.58 -20.07
C MET A 191 -2.99 38.49 -21.30
N THR A 192 -2.37 38.17 -22.44
CA THR A 192 -2.34 39.01 -23.66
C THR A 192 -3.56 38.85 -24.56
N ALA A 193 -4.14 37.64 -24.61
CA ALA A 193 -5.26 37.37 -25.50
C ALA A 193 -6.52 38.19 -25.15
N THR A 194 -7.33 38.49 -26.18
CA THR A 194 -8.73 38.97 -26.06
C THR A 194 -9.62 37.98 -25.29
N HIS A 195 -9.17 36.74 -25.13
CA HIS A 195 -9.78 35.67 -24.35
C HIS A 195 -8.73 35.09 -23.40
N LYS A 196 -8.81 35.38 -22.10
CA LYS A 196 -7.81 34.92 -21.12
C LYS A 196 -7.81 33.39 -21.06
N ARG A 197 -6.65 32.74 -21.27
CA ARG A 197 -6.51 31.28 -21.27
C ARG A 197 -6.14 30.78 -19.88
N PHE A 198 -6.74 29.66 -19.47
CA PHE A 198 -6.52 29.03 -18.18
C PHE A 198 -6.15 27.56 -18.35
N LYS A 199 -5.24 27.07 -17.52
CA LYS A 199 -4.81 25.68 -17.42
C LYS A 199 -5.34 25.08 -16.11
N VAL A 200 -5.96 23.90 -16.21
CA VAL A 200 -6.57 23.18 -15.09
C VAL A 200 -5.60 22.17 -14.49
N ALA A 201 -4.96 21.35 -15.33
CA ALA A 201 -4.18 20.19 -14.92
C ALA A 201 -2.94 19.95 -15.81
N SER A 202 -2.01 19.14 -15.33
CA SER A 202 -0.79 18.71 -16.06
C SER A 202 -1.04 17.58 -17.07
N HIS A 203 -2.24 16.98 -17.05
CA HIS A 203 -2.66 15.85 -17.86
C HIS A 203 -4.02 16.15 -18.51
N ARG A 204 -4.41 15.35 -19.51
CA ARG A 204 -5.75 15.40 -20.13
C ARG A 204 -6.87 15.26 -19.09
N LEU A 205 -7.94 16.03 -19.28
CA LEU A 205 -9.20 15.89 -18.52
C LEU A 205 -10.18 14.97 -19.26
N ASN A 206 -10.96 14.18 -18.52
CA ASN A 206 -12.10 13.46 -19.07
C ASN A 206 -13.23 14.40 -19.53
N SER A 207 -13.53 15.46 -18.76
CA SER A 207 -14.53 16.47 -19.15
C SER A 207 -14.42 17.78 -18.36
N LEU A 208 -15.00 18.86 -18.89
CA LEU A 208 -15.12 20.18 -18.25
C LEU A 208 -16.56 20.67 -18.39
N ASP A 209 -17.24 20.88 -17.26
CA ASP A 209 -18.69 21.13 -17.16
C ASP A 209 -19.04 22.61 -16.92
N LYS A 210 -18.40 23.24 -15.93
CA LYS A 210 -18.67 24.66 -15.59
C LYS A 210 -17.38 25.39 -15.26
N VAL A 211 -17.25 26.61 -15.76
CA VAL A 211 -16.28 27.60 -15.27
C VAL A 211 -17.00 28.58 -14.34
N LYS A 212 -16.38 28.86 -13.19
CA LYS A 212 -16.84 29.82 -12.19
C LYS A 212 -15.82 30.96 -12.06
N LYS A 213 -16.33 32.18 -11.92
CA LYS A 213 -15.60 33.38 -11.51
C LYS A 213 -16.15 33.83 -10.16
N ASN A 214 -15.32 33.91 -9.13
CA ASN A 214 -15.73 34.27 -7.77
C ASN A 214 -16.95 33.45 -7.30
N GLY A 215 -16.96 32.15 -7.60
CA GLY A 215 -18.07 31.21 -7.32
C GLY A 215 -19.24 31.23 -8.32
N VAL A 216 -19.40 32.28 -9.13
CA VAL A 216 -20.54 32.45 -10.07
C VAL A 216 -20.21 31.85 -11.44
N ARG A 217 -21.13 31.10 -12.05
CA ARG A 217 -20.95 30.52 -13.39
C ARG A 217 -20.74 31.63 -14.44
N VAL A 218 -19.74 31.46 -15.31
CA VAL A 218 -19.45 32.36 -16.43
C VAL A 218 -19.34 31.61 -17.76
N ASN A 219 -19.44 32.36 -18.87
CA ASN A 219 -19.27 31.81 -20.22
C ASN A 219 -17.78 31.64 -20.54
N TYR A 220 -17.46 30.52 -21.20
CA TYR A 220 -16.13 30.13 -21.63
C TYR A 220 -16.19 29.51 -23.04
N LEU A 221 -15.04 29.46 -23.71
CA LEU A 221 -14.87 29.00 -25.09
C LEU A 221 -13.58 28.17 -25.21
N ASN A 222 -13.36 27.58 -26.38
CA ASN A 222 -12.07 26.99 -26.79
C ASN A 222 -11.50 26.00 -25.76
N VAL A 223 -12.35 25.06 -25.31
CA VAL A 223 -11.94 23.95 -24.42
C VAL A 223 -11.05 23.00 -25.19
N SER A 224 -9.89 22.67 -24.63
CA SER A 224 -9.08 21.52 -25.02
C SER A 224 -9.01 20.57 -23.82
N LEU A 225 -9.56 19.36 -23.98
CA LEU A 225 -9.49 18.34 -22.95
C LEU A 225 -8.08 17.74 -22.85
N ASP A 226 -7.42 17.51 -23.99
CA ASP A 226 -6.04 17.00 -24.07
C ASP A 226 -5.03 17.94 -23.36
N ASP A 227 -5.14 19.25 -23.61
CA ASP A 227 -4.33 20.27 -22.94
C ASP A 227 -4.94 20.73 -21.61
N ALA A 228 -6.07 20.17 -21.16
CA ALA A 228 -6.73 20.56 -19.91
C ALA A 228 -6.87 22.08 -19.73
N SER A 229 -7.29 22.78 -20.79
CA SER A 229 -7.34 24.24 -20.83
C SER A 229 -8.60 24.77 -21.50
N PHE A 230 -8.91 26.03 -21.23
CA PHE A 230 -10.05 26.74 -21.81
C PHE A 230 -9.74 28.24 -21.88
N GLN A 231 -10.63 29.01 -22.51
CA GLN A 231 -10.56 30.47 -22.53
C GLN A 231 -11.84 31.09 -21.96
N LEU A 232 -11.73 32.17 -21.19
CA LEU A 232 -12.90 32.97 -20.82
C LEU A 232 -13.46 33.70 -22.05
N HIS A 233 -14.78 33.74 -22.15
CA HIS A 233 -15.46 34.51 -23.20
C HIS A 233 -15.13 36.00 -23.06
N SER A 234 -14.92 36.73 -24.16
CA SER A 234 -14.41 38.13 -24.16
C SER A 234 -15.27 39.12 -23.37
N ALA A 235 -16.59 38.87 -23.31
CA ALA A 235 -17.54 39.62 -22.47
C ALA A 235 -17.35 39.42 -20.95
N VAL A 236 -16.54 38.46 -20.50
CA VAL A 236 -16.24 38.21 -19.09
C VAL A 236 -14.95 38.94 -18.72
N SER A 237 -15.06 39.99 -17.91
CA SER A 237 -13.89 40.68 -17.36
C SER A 237 -13.08 39.75 -16.44
N TYR A 238 -11.77 39.95 -16.37
CA TYR A 238 -10.89 39.22 -15.45
C TYR A 238 -9.76 40.13 -14.95
N ALA A 239 -9.63 40.24 -13.63
CA ALA A 239 -8.57 40.95 -12.92
C ALA A 239 -7.77 39.95 -12.06
N ALA A 240 -6.54 39.66 -12.48
CA ALA A 240 -5.70 38.60 -11.91
C ALA A 240 -5.34 38.76 -10.41
N THR A 241 -5.57 39.93 -9.83
CA THR A 241 -5.31 40.23 -8.40
C THR A 241 -6.53 40.07 -7.50
N THR A 242 -7.74 40.01 -8.05
CA THR A 242 -9.00 39.99 -7.27
C THR A 242 -9.95 38.87 -7.66
N ASP A 243 -9.87 38.38 -8.90
CA ASP A 243 -10.77 37.37 -9.42
C ASP A 243 -10.20 35.97 -9.26
N THR A 244 -10.93 35.10 -8.57
CA THR A 244 -10.67 33.66 -8.52
C THR A 244 -11.43 32.96 -9.64
N ILE A 245 -10.73 32.12 -10.41
CA ILE A 245 -11.35 31.23 -11.41
C ILE A 245 -11.22 29.80 -10.91
N SER A 246 -12.32 29.05 -11.00
CA SER A 246 -12.35 27.62 -10.69
C SER A 246 -13.26 26.88 -11.66
N VAL A 247 -13.09 25.56 -11.78
CA VAL A 247 -13.84 24.72 -12.72
C VAL A 247 -14.42 23.48 -12.06
N ASN A 248 -15.60 23.08 -12.53
CA ASN A 248 -16.13 21.74 -12.34
C ASN A 248 -15.72 20.88 -13.54
N CYS A 249 -15.04 19.76 -13.30
CA CYS A 249 -14.44 18.89 -14.31
C CYS A 249 -14.39 17.44 -13.83
N LYS A 250 -14.11 16.50 -14.73
CA LYS A 250 -13.64 15.15 -14.37
C LYS A 250 -12.15 15.06 -14.66
N GLY A 251 -11.42 14.43 -13.74
CA GLY A 251 -9.97 14.35 -13.72
C GLY A 251 -9.35 13.46 -14.81
N ILE A 252 -8.23 12.83 -14.46
CA ILE A 252 -7.49 11.92 -15.34
C ILE A 252 -8.30 10.66 -15.69
N GLU A 253 -8.13 10.17 -16.91
CA GLU A 253 -8.77 8.96 -17.41
C GLU A 253 -7.76 7.88 -17.82
N THR A 254 -8.23 6.63 -17.89
CA THR A 254 -7.50 5.54 -18.53
C THR A 254 -7.41 5.77 -20.03
N LEU A 255 -6.55 5.01 -20.72
CA LEU A 255 -6.49 5.00 -22.19
C LEU A 255 -7.81 4.60 -22.87
N GLY A 256 -8.75 4.00 -22.12
CA GLY A 256 -10.11 3.68 -22.58
C GLY A 256 -11.16 4.78 -22.36
N GLY A 257 -10.79 5.93 -21.78
CA GLY A 257 -11.72 7.02 -21.47
C GLY A 257 -12.51 6.83 -20.16
N THR A 258 -12.18 5.82 -19.36
CA THR A 258 -12.77 5.62 -18.01
C THR A 258 -12.11 6.56 -17.02
N LEU A 259 -12.90 7.28 -16.22
CA LEU A 259 -12.39 8.14 -15.16
C LEU A 259 -11.62 7.31 -14.11
N ILE A 260 -10.44 7.78 -13.71
CA ILE A 260 -9.65 7.15 -12.64
C ILE A 260 -10.12 7.74 -11.30
N GLU A 261 -11.02 7.01 -10.65
CA GLU A 261 -11.61 7.39 -9.35
C GLU A 261 -11.56 6.30 -8.28
N LYS A 262 -11.38 5.01 -8.61
CA LYS A 262 -11.16 3.97 -7.60
C LYS A 262 -9.76 4.05 -6.95
N PRO A 263 -9.59 3.77 -5.64
CA PRO A 263 -8.30 3.78 -4.96
C PRO A 263 -7.18 2.99 -5.67
N HIS A 264 -7.42 1.74 -6.07
CA HIS A 264 -6.40 0.91 -6.71
C HIS A 264 -6.01 1.39 -8.11
N ASP A 265 -6.94 1.96 -8.88
CA ASP A 265 -6.63 2.57 -10.17
C ASP A 265 -5.82 3.86 -10.02
N ILE A 266 -6.12 4.68 -9.00
CA ILE A 266 -5.31 5.85 -8.65
C ILE A 266 -3.89 5.41 -8.25
N LEU A 267 -3.75 4.40 -7.36
CA LEU A 267 -2.44 3.85 -6.98
C LEU A 267 -1.66 3.35 -8.20
N LYS A 268 -2.30 2.54 -9.06
CA LYS A 268 -1.72 2.03 -10.31
C LYS A 268 -1.30 3.16 -11.25
N ASN A 269 -2.06 4.24 -11.32
CA ASN A 269 -1.74 5.40 -12.13
C ASN A 269 -0.56 6.20 -11.56
N ILE A 270 -0.49 6.40 -10.23
CA ILE A 270 0.68 6.99 -9.55
C ILE A 270 1.94 6.18 -9.84
N TYR A 271 1.87 4.85 -9.70
CA TYR A 271 2.99 3.95 -9.96
C TYR A 271 3.47 4.01 -11.43
N THR A 272 2.54 3.89 -12.38
CA THR A 272 2.90 3.80 -13.81
C THR A 272 3.22 5.17 -14.44
N ALA A 273 2.32 6.13 -14.35
CA ALA A 273 2.43 7.41 -15.06
C ALA A 273 3.42 8.38 -14.41
N TYR A 274 3.64 8.27 -13.09
CA TYR A 274 4.39 9.27 -12.33
C TYR A 274 5.65 8.74 -11.64
N MET A 275 5.67 7.49 -11.17
CA MET A 275 6.89 6.85 -10.65
C MET A 275 7.70 6.16 -11.75
N GLY A 276 7.10 5.90 -12.92
CA GLY A 276 7.75 5.28 -14.08
C GLY A 276 7.83 3.76 -14.01
N LEU A 277 7.02 3.13 -13.16
CA LEU A 277 7.00 1.67 -12.98
C LEU A 277 6.27 0.99 -14.14
N THR A 278 6.74 -0.21 -14.49
CA THR A 278 6.17 -1.02 -15.58
C THR A 278 5.19 -2.07 -15.06
N SER A 279 4.50 -2.78 -15.95
CA SER A 279 3.70 -3.95 -15.58
C SER A 279 4.54 -5.11 -15.00
N ALA A 280 5.86 -5.12 -15.20
CA ALA A 280 6.74 -6.10 -14.56
C ALA A 280 6.97 -5.79 -13.06
N ASP A 281 6.84 -4.53 -12.66
CA ASP A 281 7.04 -4.05 -11.29
C ASP A 281 5.78 -4.13 -10.42
N LEU A 282 4.63 -4.41 -11.03
CA LEU A 282 3.31 -4.46 -10.40
C LEU A 282 2.72 -5.87 -10.46
N ASN A 283 2.09 -6.30 -9.37
CA ASN A 283 1.28 -7.51 -9.36
C ASN A 283 -0.12 -7.18 -9.91
N ILE A 284 -0.25 -7.20 -11.24
CA ILE A 284 -1.47 -6.80 -11.94
C ILE A 284 -2.72 -7.56 -11.44
N SER A 285 -2.59 -8.85 -11.13
CA SER A 285 -3.67 -9.66 -10.52
C SER A 285 -4.14 -9.09 -9.18
N SER A 286 -3.22 -8.66 -8.30
CA SER A 286 -3.60 -8.00 -7.04
C SER A 286 -4.29 -6.66 -7.25
N PHE A 287 -3.94 -5.87 -8.27
CA PHE A 287 -4.67 -4.65 -8.59
C PHE A 287 -6.08 -4.93 -9.15
N THR A 288 -6.25 -5.98 -9.96
CA THR A 288 -7.55 -6.33 -10.56
C THR A 288 -8.49 -7.05 -9.58
N GLY A 289 -7.98 -7.78 -8.58
CA GLY A 289 -8.82 -8.38 -7.53
C GLY A 289 -9.62 -7.32 -6.76
N LEU A 290 -9.00 -6.18 -6.48
CA LEU A 290 -9.59 -5.06 -5.74
C LEU A 290 -10.79 -4.41 -6.43
N ASP A 291 -11.07 -4.71 -7.71
CA ASP A 291 -12.28 -4.22 -8.37
C ASP A 291 -13.57 -4.80 -7.79
N ALA A 292 -13.50 -5.97 -7.14
CA ALA A 292 -14.60 -6.58 -6.40
C ALA A 292 -14.67 -6.08 -4.95
N ASP A 293 -13.51 -5.89 -4.30
CA ASP A 293 -13.42 -5.52 -2.89
C ASP A 293 -13.70 -4.03 -2.61
N ILE A 294 -13.45 -3.16 -3.59
CA ILE A 294 -13.46 -1.70 -3.45
C ILE A 294 -14.39 -1.08 -4.51
N THR A 295 -15.44 -0.43 -4.01
CA THR A 295 -16.46 0.26 -4.81
C THR A 295 -16.47 1.78 -4.59
N GLU A 296 -15.73 2.24 -3.59
CA GLU A 296 -15.66 3.64 -3.18
C GLU A 296 -14.96 4.52 -4.22
N GLU A 297 -15.44 5.76 -4.36
CA GLU A 297 -14.90 6.75 -5.29
C GLU A 297 -14.05 7.78 -4.53
N CYS A 298 -12.82 7.95 -5.02
CA CYS A 298 -11.87 8.93 -4.56
C CYS A 298 -11.73 10.08 -5.55
N ARG A 299 -11.34 11.25 -5.03
CA ARG A 299 -10.88 12.39 -5.84
C ARG A 299 -9.80 13.15 -5.10
N SER A 300 -8.89 13.79 -5.82
CA SER A 300 -7.87 14.64 -5.21
C SER A 300 -7.39 15.71 -6.19
N PHE A 301 -6.98 16.86 -5.64
CA PHE A 301 -6.43 17.99 -6.37
C PHE A 301 -5.03 18.31 -5.83
N ILE A 302 -4.02 17.69 -6.45
CA ILE A 302 -2.64 17.73 -5.99
C ILE A 302 -1.97 18.96 -6.62
N ARG A 303 -2.05 20.11 -5.93
CA ARG A 303 -1.43 21.38 -6.38
C ARG A 303 -0.05 21.65 -5.77
N ASN A 304 0.19 21.14 -4.57
CA ASN A 304 1.44 21.34 -3.85
C ASN A 304 2.39 20.20 -4.17
N ARG A 305 3.70 20.46 -4.11
CA ARG A 305 4.72 19.40 -4.20
C ARG A 305 4.67 18.51 -2.96
N VAL A 306 4.21 17.28 -3.15
CA VAL A 306 4.04 16.22 -2.14
C VAL A 306 4.76 14.96 -2.64
N SER A 307 5.30 14.14 -1.73
CA SER A 307 5.96 12.89 -2.13
C SER A 307 4.94 11.84 -2.62
N THR A 308 5.31 11.00 -3.58
CA THR A 308 4.46 9.87 -3.99
C THR A 308 4.19 8.91 -2.85
N GLU A 309 5.12 8.80 -1.91
CA GLU A 309 4.96 8.01 -0.69
C GLU A 309 3.88 8.54 0.24
N THR A 310 3.77 9.86 0.41
CA THR A 310 2.70 10.49 1.20
C THR A 310 1.35 10.24 0.54
N LEU A 311 1.24 10.48 -0.77
CA LEU A 311 0.00 10.29 -1.54
C LEU A 311 -0.47 8.82 -1.52
N VAL A 312 0.46 7.88 -1.72
CA VAL A 312 0.19 6.44 -1.62
C VAL A 312 -0.20 6.07 -0.18
N GLY A 313 0.51 6.58 0.83
CA GLY A 313 0.25 6.30 2.24
C GLY A 313 -1.14 6.75 2.68
N GLU A 314 -1.54 7.98 2.36
CA GLU A 314 -2.90 8.47 2.57
C GLU A 314 -3.93 7.55 1.92
N LEU A 315 -3.76 7.25 0.63
CA LEU A 315 -4.75 6.48 -0.13
C LEU A 315 -4.90 5.02 0.34
N ILE A 316 -3.80 4.33 0.69
CA ILE A 316 -3.90 2.95 1.22
C ILE A 316 -4.53 2.91 2.62
N ASN A 317 -4.30 3.94 3.42
CA ASN A 317 -4.88 4.05 4.76
C ASN A 317 -6.37 4.38 4.71
N GLU A 318 -6.77 5.26 3.80
CA GLU A 318 -8.18 5.57 3.55
C GLU A 318 -8.93 4.38 2.95
N ALA A 319 -8.30 3.54 2.12
CA ALA A 319 -8.95 2.42 1.44
C ALA A 319 -8.88 1.04 2.15
N SER A 320 -8.35 0.94 3.39
CA SER A 320 -8.03 -0.34 4.04
C SER A 320 -7.20 -1.29 3.16
N LEU A 321 -6.16 -0.75 2.54
CA LEU A 321 -5.18 -1.53 1.80
C LEU A 321 -3.92 -1.72 2.62
N ASP A 322 -3.34 -2.91 2.54
CA ASP A 322 -1.93 -3.15 2.88
C ASP A 322 -1.10 -3.14 1.60
N MET A 323 -0.08 -2.28 1.54
CA MET A 323 0.83 -2.20 0.41
C MET A 323 2.10 -3.00 0.70
N ARG A 324 2.02 -4.30 0.37
CA ARG A 324 3.13 -5.26 0.46
C ARG A 324 3.90 -5.39 -0.86
N PHE A 325 5.12 -5.87 -0.75
CA PHE A 325 6.07 -5.96 -1.86
C PHE A 325 6.59 -7.40 -2.06
N VAL A 326 5.80 -8.20 -2.79
CA VAL A 326 5.99 -9.66 -2.92
C VAL A 326 6.69 -9.99 -4.24
N GLY A 327 7.75 -10.80 -4.20
CA GLY A 327 8.48 -11.24 -5.39
C GLY A 327 9.07 -10.09 -6.21
N GLY A 328 9.42 -8.97 -5.55
CA GLY A 328 9.82 -7.74 -6.20
C GLY A 328 8.70 -7.03 -6.97
N LYS A 329 7.45 -7.10 -6.50
CA LYS A 329 6.30 -6.39 -7.12
C LYS A 329 5.42 -5.72 -6.09
N TYR A 330 5.01 -4.49 -6.36
CA TYR A 330 3.96 -3.81 -5.60
C TYR A 330 2.65 -4.61 -5.74
N SER A 331 2.13 -5.06 -4.60
CA SER A 331 1.03 -6.03 -4.52
C SER A 331 0.03 -5.57 -3.45
N PRO A 332 -0.86 -4.61 -3.74
CA PRO A 332 -1.86 -4.18 -2.76
C PRO A 332 -2.76 -5.36 -2.37
N LYS A 333 -3.13 -5.43 -1.10
CA LYS A 333 -4.09 -6.41 -0.56
C LYS A 333 -5.15 -5.68 0.25
N TYR A 334 -6.42 -6.03 0.06
CA TYR A 334 -7.50 -5.51 0.91
C TYR A 334 -7.45 -6.13 2.30
N ARG A 335 -7.76 -5.35 3.32
CA ARG A 335 -7.85 -5.84 4.71
C ARG A 335 -9.19 -6.54 4.97
N SER A 336 -9.33 -7.71 4.39
CA SER A 336 -10.38 -8.72 4.63
C SER A 336 -9.74 -9.98 5.22
N LEU A 337 -10.55 -10.87 5.82
CA LEU A 337 -10.09 -12.18 6.26
C LEU A 337 -9.85 -13.07 5.02
N ASP A 338 -8.70 -13.75 4.96
CA ASP A 338 -8.39 -14.71 3.89
C ASP A 338 -9.19 -16.01 4.08
N LEU A 339 -9.43 -16.74 2.99
CA LEU A 339 -10.06 -18.06 3.06
C LEU A 339 -9.18 -19.01 3.88
N ALA A 340 -9.78 -19.88 4.71
CA ALA A 340 -9.01 -20.80 5.56
C ALA A 340 -8.04 -21.71 4.77
N SER A 341 -8.32 -21.99 3.50
CA SER A 341 -7.42 -22.74 2.60
C SER A 341 -6.18 -21.97 2.12
N GLU A 342 -6.14 -20.65 2.33
CA GLU A 342 -5.06 -19.75 1.91
C GLU A 342 -4.13 -19.38 3.07
N ARG A 343 -4.48 -19.75 4.31
CA ARG A 343 -3.76 -19.41 5.54
C ARG A 343 -2.84 -20.55 5.98
N THR A 344 -1.63 -20.22 6.43
CA THR A 344 -0.72 -21.22 7.00
C THR A 344 -1.06 -21.46 8.47
N ALA A 345 -1.33 -22.71 8.84
CA ALA A 345 -1.49 -23.10 10.24
C ALA A 345 -0.14 -23.43 10.89
N TYR A 346 0.12 -22.79 12.04
CA TYR A 346 1.29 -23.01 12.89
C TYR A 346 0.89 -23.64 14.23
N PHE A 347 1.70 -24.59 14.68
CA PHE A 347 1.50 -25.38 15.89
C PHE A 347 2.70 -25.23 16.84
N ASP A 348 2.59 -25.79 18.06
CA ASP A 348 3.67 -25.86 19.05
C ASP A 348 5.02 -26.32 18.44
N SER A 349 5.00 -27.34 17.58
CA SER A 349 6.18 -27.88 16.89
C SER A 349 6.88 -26.91 15.92
N ASP A 350 6.21 -25.83 15.52
CA ASP A 350 6.77 -24.82 14.62
C ASP A 350 7.37 -23.62 15.37
N ILE A 351 7.14 -23.51 16.68
CA ILE A 351 7.66 -22.45 17.53
C ILE A 351 9.03 -22.86 18.06
N THR A 352 10.04 -22.02 17.82
CA THR A 352 11.41 -22.26 18.26
C THR A 352 11.57 -22.05 19.77
N ILE A 353 12.64 -22.61 20.32
CA ILE A 353 13.00 -22.46 21.73
C ILE A 353 14.07 -21.34 21.86
N ASP A 354 13.86 -20.41 22.79
CA ASP A 354 14.76 -19.30 23.09
C ASP A 354 15.97 -19.74 23.94
N ARG A 355 16.89 -18.80 24.20
CA ARG A 355 18.12 -19.05 24.98
C ARG A 355 17.87 -19.40 26.47
N ASN A 356 16.64 -19.29 26.95
CA ASN A 356 16.22 -19.61 28.32
C ASN A 356 15.40 -20.92 28.38
N GLU A 357 15.45 -21.74 27.33
CA GLU A 357 14.61 -22.93 27.14
C GLU A 357 13.10 -22.61 27.10
N LYS A 358 12.77 -21.34 26.85
CA LYS A 358 11.45 -20.74 26.58
C LYS A 358 10.89 -21.14 25.22
N ALA A 359 9.60 -21.43 25.06
CA ALA A 359 9.00 -21.23 23.74
C ALA A 359 9.13 -19.74 23.36
N ALA A 360 9.64 -19.45 22.17
CA ALA A 360 9.86 -18.08 21.69
C ALA A 360 8.53 -17.46 21.25
N PHE A 361 7.66 -17.18 22.22
CA PHE A 361 6.28 -16.72 22.05
C PHE A 361 5.89 -15.72 23.14
N SER A 362 5.29 -14.60 22.77
CA SER A 362 4.68 -13.63 23.69
C SER A 362 3.43 -12.99 23.09
N VAL A 363 2.57 -12.47 23.98
CA VAL A 363 1.31 -11.80 23.64
C VAL A 363 1.34 -10.38 24.21
N GLU A 364 0.94 -9.41 23.41
CA GLU A 364 0.86 -7.99 23.76
C GLU A 364 -0.55 -7.48 23.43
N HIS A 365 -1.16 -6.77 24.37
CA HIS A 365 -2.46 -6.13 24.18
C HIS A 365 -2.25 -4.66 23.77
N ASP A 366 -2.84 -4.28 22.64
CA ASP A 366 -2.80 -2.94 22.02
C ASP A 366 -1.47 -2.16 22.15
N PRO A 367 -0.32 -2.74 21.72
CA PRO A 367 0.98 -2.09 21.89
C PRO A 367 1.10 -0.76 21.13
N ASP A 368 0.34 -0.58 20.05
CA ASP A 368 0.32 0.63 19.22
C ASP A 368 -0.80 1.64 19.61
N ARG A 369 -1.65 1.30 20.59
CA ARG A 369 -2.77 2.14 21.08
C ARG A 369 -3.79 2.50 20.00
N PHE A 370 -4.26 1.50 19.28
CA PHE A 370 -5.30 1.65 18.26
C PHE A 370 -6.71 1.76 18.84
N TYR A 371 -6.97 1.21 20.04
CA TYR A 371 -8.32 1.12 20.60
C TYR A 371 -9.04 2.47 20.57
N ALA A 372 -10.25 2.47 20.01
CA ALA A 372 -11.10 3.66 19.91
C ALA A 372 -12.57 3.25 19.93
N ASN A 373 -13.33 3.81 20.88
CA ASN A 373 -14.79 3.64 20.98
C ASN A 373 -15.57 4.83 20.38
N LYS A 374 -14.86 5.85 19.87
CA LYS A 374 -15.39 6.96 19.07
C LYS A 374 -14.46 7.26 17.90
N ILE A 375 -15.02 7.41 16.70
CA ILE A 375 -14.31 7.95 15.53
C ILE A 375 -14.99 9.24 15.08
N THR A 376 -14.18 10.26 14.82
CA THR A 376 -14.59 11.52 14.20
C THR A 376 -13.79 11.70 12.90
N SER A 377 -14.47 11.80 11.77
CA SER A 377 -13.86 12.01 10.47
C SER A 377 -14.14 13.41 9.91
N ASN A 378 -13.23 13.87 9.08
CA ASN A 378 -13.42 14.98 8.14
C ASN A 378 -13.22 14.45 6.72
N TYR A 379 -14.03 14.90 5.76
CA TYR A 379 -14.01 14.41 4.37
C TYR A 379 -14.47 15.50 3.39
N ASN A 380 -14.43 15.20 2.10
CA ASN A 380 -14.78 16.15 1.04
C ASN A 380 -13.95 17.44 1.12
N PHE A 381 -12.63 17.31 0.93
CA PHE A 381 -11.69 18.41 0.93
C PHE A 381 -11.92 19.40 -0.22
N ASP A 382 -12.10 20.69 0.10
CA ASP A 382 -12.15 21.78 -0.88
C ASP A 382 -10.72 22.33 -1.12
N PRO A 383 -10.12 22.09 -2.30
CA PRO A 383 -8.78 22.57 -2.61
C PRO A 383 -8.69 24.09 -2.77
N THR A 384 -9.81 24.80 -2.93
CA THR A 384 -9.83 26.26 -3.04
C THR A 384 -9.46 26.90 -1.71
N TYR A 385 -10.10 26.44 -0.63
CA TYR A 385 -9.96 27.02 0.71
C TYR A 385 -9.04 26.20 1.63
N GLY A 386 -8.75 24.94 1.30
CA GLY A 386 -7.92 24.05 2.11
C GLY A 386 -8.64 23.53 3.36
N VAL A 387 -9.95 23.29 3.26
CA VAL A 387 -10.80 22.85 4.38
C VAL A 387 -11.67 21.67 3.96
N PHE A 388 -12.04 20.82 4.92
CA PHE A 388 -13.05 19.79 4.71
C PHE A 388 -14.46 20.38 4.78
N LEU A 389 -15.32 20.01 3.84
CA LEU A 389 -16.72 20.44 3.83
C LEU A 389 -17.66 19.44 4.52
N GLY A 390 -17.21 18.21 4.73
CA GLY A 390 -17.92 17.17 5.45
C GLY A 390 -17.23 16.79 6.75
N SER A 391 -18.02 16.47 7.77
CA SER A 391 -17.58 15.79 8.99
C SER A 391 -18.63 14.76 9.41
N TYR A 392 -18.20 13.66 10.01
CA TYR A 392 -19.06 12.62 10.55
C TYR A 392 -18.45 12.02 11.82
N THR A 393 -19.27 11.78 12.84
CA THR A 393 -18.83 11.19 14.10
C THR A 393 -19.71 10.01 14.47
N ARG A 394 -19.10 8.90 14.88
CA ARG A 394 -19.78 7.71 15.39
C ARG A 394 -19.11 7.24 16.68
N GLN A 395 -19.91 6.73 17.62
CA GLN A 395 -19.47 6.25 18.92
C GLN A 395 -20.23 4.97 19.27
N LEU A 396 -19.58 4.02 19.95
CA LEU A 396 -20.20 2.85 20.55
C LEU A 396 -20.37 3.09 22.06
N THR A 397 -21.56 3.51 22.47
CA THR A 397 -21.85 3.82 23.89
C THR A 397 -21.57 2.63 24.82
N THR A 398 -21.90 1.41 24.40
CA THR A 398 -21.63 0.19 25.18
C THR A 398 -20.15 0.02 25.50
N GLU A 399 -19.26 0.35 24.56
CA GLU A 399 -17.82 0.26 24.82
C GLU A 399 -17.31 1.43 25.67
N VAL A 400 -17.89 2.63 25.53
CA VAL A 400 -17.64 3.76 26.46
C VAL A 400 -18.03 3.39 27.89
N ASP A 401 -19.13 2.67 28.08
CA ASP A 401 -19.57 2.19 29.39
C ASP A 401 -18.62 1.11 29.93
N ASN A 402 -18.20 0.16 29.09
CA ASN A 402 -17.26 -0.92 29.44
C ASN A 402 -15.91 -0.38 29.94
N VAL A 403 -15.29 0.59 29.24
CA VAL A 403 -14.01 1.19 29.64
C VAL A 403 -14.16 2.49 30.45
N SER A 404 -15.39 2.87 30.82
CA SER A 404 -15.75 4.08 31.57
C SER A 404 -15.12 5.38 31.04
N SER A 405 -14.84 5.45 29.74
CA SER A 405 -14.11 6.55 29.11
C SER A 405 -14.37 6.64 27.60
N VAL A 406 -14.33 7.86 27.05
CA VAL A 406 -14.37 8.08 25.59
C VAL A 406 -12.94 8.12 25.08
N ILE A 407 -12.61 7.17 24.21
CA ILE A 407 -11.31 7.08 23.53
C ILE A 407 -11.57 7.39 22.06
N GLU A 408 -11.24 8.63 21.68
CA GLU A 408 -11.54 9.21 20.38
C GLU A 408 -10.38 9.14 19.39
N ARG A 409 -10.66 8.62 18.20
CA ARG A 409 -9.75 8.62 17.05
C ARG A 409 -10.21 9.64 16.00
N PRO A 410 -9.47 10.73 15.76
CA PRO A 410 -9.71 11.59 14.62
C PRO A 410 -9.18 10.94 13.33
N MET A 411 -9.91 11.06 12.24
CA MET A 411 -9.52 10.66 10.89
C MET A 411 -9.75 11.82 9.91
N SER A 412 -8.94 11.90 8.86
CA SER A 412 -9.15 12.84 7.76
C SER A 412 -9.05 12.08 6.45
N PHE A 413 -10.10 12.20 5.63
CA PHE A 413 -10.19 11.58 4.32
C PHE A 413 -9.89 12.63 3.25
N ASN A 414 -8.64 12.68 2.81
CA ASN A 414 -8.16 13.55 1.75
C ASN A 414 -8.69 13.12 0.38
N TRP A 415 -8.99 11.83 0.21
CA TRP A 415 -9.41 11.22 -1.04
C TRP A 415 -10.93 10.95 -1.09
N PHE A 416 -11.54 10.48 0.00
CA PHE A 416 -13.00 10.29 0.02
C PHE A 416 -13.77 11.61 0.11
N TYR A 417 -14.84 11.65 -0.67
CA TYR A 417 -15.64 12.86 -0.85
C TYR A 417 -17.15 12.62 -0.74
N ASP A 418 -17.62 11.39 -1.02
CA ASP A 418 -19.01 11.04 -0.84
C ASP A 418 -19.33 10.83 0.65
N LYS A 419 -20.51 11.29 1.05
CA LYS A 419 -20.98 11.19 2.41
C LYS A 419 -21.24 9.73 2.80
N THR A 420 -21.99 9.00 1.99
CA THR A 420 -22.44 7.63 2.31
C THR A 420 -21.23 6.70 2.42
N GLN A 421 -20.30 6.77 1.46
CA GLN A 421 -19.05 6.01 1.50
C GLN A 421 -18.21 6.35 2.74
N THR A 422 -18.11 7.63 3.12
CA THR A 422 -17.41 8.03 4.35
C THR A 422 -18.11 7.53 5.63
N GLU A 423 -19.45 7.55 5.69
CA GLU A 423 -20.18 7.05 6.86
C GLU A 423 -20.02 5.53 7.04
N LEU A 424 -20.08 4.76 5.95
CA LEU A 424 -19.77 3.32 5.94
C LEU A 424 -18.33 3.05 6.38
N ARG A 425 -17.38 3.81 5.81
CA ARG A 425 -15.96 3.73 6.16
C ARG A 425 -15.70 3.94 7.65
N VAL A 426 -16.26 4.99 8.24
CA VAL A 426 -16.13 5.28 9.67
C VAL A 426 -16.76 4.19 10.54
N GLN A 427 -17.87 3.59 10.10
CA GLN A 427 -18.49 2.49 10.83
C GLN A 427 -17.60 1.24 10.83
N ARG A 428 -17.01 0.86 9.69
CA ARG A 428 -16.05 -0.26 9.61
C ARG A 428 -14.84 -0.05 10.51
N GLU A 429 -14.19 1.11 10.39
CA GLU A 429 -13.02 1.45 11.22
C GLU A 429 -13.37 1.47 12.72
N LEU A 430 -14.58 1.91 13.08
CA LEU A 430 -15.03 1.91 14.47
C LEU A 430 -15.22 0.50 15.03
N VAL A 431 -15.77 -0.44 14.26
CA VAL A 431 -15.86 -1.86 14.69
C VAL A 431 -14.47 -2.49 14.79
N THR A 432 -13.57 -2.16 13.87
CA THR A 432 -12.17 -2.62 13.92
C THR A 432 -11.47 -2.13 15.19
N TYR A 433 -11.50 -0.83 15.49
CA TYR A 433 -10.78 -0.28 16.64
C TYR A 433 -11.54 -0.35 17.97
N SER A 434 -12.82 -0.72 18.00
CA SER A 434 -13.56 -0.89 19.26
C SER A 434 -13.22 -2.17 20.02
N ASN A 435 -12.43 -3.05 19.43
CA ASN A 435 -11.87 -4.23 20.08
C ASN A 435 -10.40 -3.96 20.41
N GLU A 436 -9.94 -4.34 21.59
CA GLU A 436 -8.52 -4.26 21.94
C GLU A 436 -7.73 -5.26 21.07
N PRO A 437 -6.84 -4.81 20.16
CA PRO A 437 -6.13 -5.72 19.27
C PRO A 437 -5.09 -6.53 20.06
N ILE A 438 -5.03 -7.83 19.77
CA ILE A 438 -4.04 -8.73 20.33
C ILE A 438 -2.91 -8.89 19.32
N ASN A 439 -1.69 -8.52 19.71
CA ASN A 439 -0.47 -8.83 18.96
C ASN A 439 0.20 -10.08 19.54
N VAL A 440 0.68 -10.94 18.66
CA VAL A 440 1.52 -12.09 18.99
C VAL A 440 2.91 -11.87 18.39
N ASN A 441 3.93 -12.08 19.20
CA ASN A 441 5.32 -12.05 18.76
C ASN A 441 5.90 -13.45 18.95
N LEU A 442 6.32 -14.10 17.87
CA LEU A 442 6.84 -15.46 17.92
C LEU A 442 7.97 -15.72 16.93
N THR A 443 8.88 -16.65 17.26
CA THR A 443 9.96 -17.07 16.36
C THR A 443 9.68 -18.48 15.84
N LEU A 444 9.43 -18.57 14.55
CA LEU A 444 9.05 -19.78 13.84
C LEU A 444 10.24 -20.44 13.13
N THR A 445 10.14 -21.75 12.91
CA THR A 445 11.09 -22.56 12.13
C THR A 445 11.07 -22.21 10.64
N ASN A 446 11.86 -22.93 9.84
CA ASN A 446 12.01 -22.73 8.39
C ASN A 446 10.70 -22.69 7.59
N ARG A 447 9.59 -23.24 8.11
CA ARG A 447 8.26 -23.15 7.48
C ARG A 447 7.80 -21.71 7.24
N ALA A 448 8.22 -20.74 8.07
CA ALA A 448 7.82 -19.35 7.95
C ALA A 448 8.69 -18.49 7.01
N LEU A 449 9.76 -19.05 6.42
CA LEU A 449 10.72 -18.31 5.60
C LEU A 449 10.13 -17.70 4.33
N LEU A 450 9.08 -18.31 3.79
CA LEU A 450 8.43 -17.90 2.53
C LEU A 450 7.14 -17.09 2.75
N GLU A 451 6.77 -16.83 4.01
CA GLU A 451 5.65 -15.94 4.34
C GLU A 451 5.96 -14.49 3.91
N SER A 452 4.92 -13.70 3.68
CA SER A 452 5.04 -12.27 3.39
C SER A 452 4.21 -11.43 4.35
N LEU A 453 4.54 -10.14 4.39
CA LEU A 453 3.73 -9.14 5.08
C LEU A 453 2.30 -9.11 4.53
N ALA A 454 1.34 -8.89 5.43
CA ALA A 454 -0.10 -8.99 5.20
C ALA A 454 -0.66 -10.39 4.84
N ASP A 455 0.15 -11.46 4.83
CA ASP A 455 -0.37 -12.82 4.84
C ASP A 455 -0.99 -13.16 6.21
N GLN A 456 -1.96 -14.07 6.21
CA GLN A 456 -2.70 -14.47 7.40
C GLN A 456 -2.34 -15.90 7.80
N ILE A 457 -2.17 -16.08 9.09
CA ILE A 457 -1.71 -17.33 9.70
C ILE A 457 -2.68 -17.72 10.81
N ASP A 458 -2.92 -19.02 10.97
CA ASP A 458 -3.71 -19.56 12.06
C ASP A 458 -2.78 -20.15 13.12
N ILE A 459 -2.91 -19.68 14.37
CA ILE A 459 -2.07 -20.14 15.48
C ILE A 459 -2.85 -21.13 16.35
N ASN A 460 -2.26 -22.30 16.52
CA ASN A 460 -2.71 -23.40 17.38
C ASN A 460 -1.69 -23.58 18.52
N TYR A 461 -1.67 -22.64 19.47
CA TYR A 461 -0.72 -22.61 20.56
C TYR A 461 -1.25 -21.89 21.80
N ASN A 462 -0.91 -22.41 22.98
CA ASN A 462 -1.27 -21.86 24.29
C ASN A 462 -2.80 -21.65 24.46
N VAL A 463 -3.29 -20.41 24.42
CA VAL A 463 -4.72 -20.07 24.54
C VAL A 463 -5.42 -19.90 23.19
N PHE A 464 -4.68 -20.03 22.09
CA PHE A 464 -5.18 -19.85 20.74
C PHE A 464 -5.43 -21.21 20.08
N ASP A 465 -6.67 -21.43 19.68
CA ASP A 465 -7.14 -22.58 18.90
C ASP A 465 -7.62 -22.04 17.55
N SER A 466 -6.86 -22.32 16.49
CA SER A 466 -7.04 -21.80 15.13
C SER A 466 -7.37 -20.30 15.04
N ARG A 467 -6.72 -19.46 15.86
CA ARG A 467 -6.94 -18.01 15.86
C ARG A 467 -6.12 -17.36 14.74
N THR A 468 -6.79 -16.59 13.88
CA THR A 468 -6.16 -15.93 12.72
C THR A 468 -5.49 -14.61 13.10
N PHE A 469 -4.22 -14.48 12.73
CA PHE A 469 -3.43 -13.26 12.83
C PHE A 469 -2.88 -12.86 11.46
N GLN A 470 -2.76 -11.57 11.19
CA GLN A 470 -2.07 -11.06 10.00
C GLN A 470 -0.65 -10.63 10.35
N ILE A 471 0.33 -11.09 9.56
CA ILE A 471 1.74 -10.73 9.76
C ILE A 471 1.95 -9.24 9.48
N ARG A 472 2.36 -8.50 10.51
CA ARG A 472 2.67 -7.07 10.45
C ARG A 472 4.17 -6.79 10.44
N ARG A 473 5.02 -7.62 11.07
CA ARG A 473 6.48 -7.53 10.97
C ARG A 473 7.10 -8.92 10.86
N MET A 474 8.23 -9.00 10.18
CA MET A 474 9.04 -10.20 9.99
C MET A 474 10.51 -9.84 10.15
N GLU A 475 11.27 -10.64 10.87
CA GLU A 475 12.73 -10.65 10.87
C GLU A 475 13.18 -12.07 10.58
N THR A 476 13.64 -12.31 9.36
CA THR A 476 14.18 -13.59 8.94
C THR A 476 15.66 -13.63 9.24
N ASP A 477 16.07 -14.52 10.15
CA ASP A 477 17.47 -14.83 10.41
C ASP A 477 17.93 -15.89 9.41
N LEU A 478 18.72 -15.47 8.43
CA LEU A 478 19.23 -16.32 7.37
C LEU A 478 20.32 -17.29 7.88
N ALA A 479 20.89 -17.11 9.07
CA ALA A 479 21.91 -18.01 9.61
C ALA A 479 21.30 -19.19 10.38
N SER A 480 20.19 -18.95 11.08
CA SER A 480 19.41 -20.01 11.76
C SER A 480 18.26 -20.57 10.92
N MET A 481 17.98 -19.96 9.76
CA MET A 481 16.81 -20.26 8.92
C MET A 481 15.49 -20.22 9.72
N THR A 482 15.39 -19.25 10.63
CA THR A 482 14.20 -18.97 11.44
C THR A 482 13.59 -17.63 11.04
N THR A 483 12.32 -17.42 11.36
CA THR A 483 11.67 -16.11 11.15
C THR A 483 10.90 -15.69 12.40
N ARG A 484 11.32 -14.56 12.97
CA ARG A 484 10.58 -13.87 14.03
C ARG A 484 9.48 -13.04 13.40
N ILE A 485 8.23 -13.32 13.75
CA ILE A 485 7.07 -12.56 13.30
C ILE A 485 6.44 -11.76 14.44
N SER A 486 5.85 -10.62 14.07
CA SER A 486 4.88 -9.89 14.88
C SER A 486 3.60 -9.83 14.06
N ALA A 487 2.52 -10.40 14.58
CA ALA A 487 1.25 -10.52 13.87
C ALA A 487 0.11 -10.01 14.75
N THR A 488 -0.89 -9.36 14.15
CA THR A 488 -2.05 -8.81 14.87
C THR A 488 -3.30 -9.60 14.56
N ASP A 489 -4.15 -9.78 15.57
CA ASP A 489 -5.45 -10.43 15.46
C ASP A 489 -6.32 -9.69 14.43
N VAL A 490 -6.68 -10.38 13.36
CA VAL A 490 -7.52 -9.85 12.27
C VAL A 490 -8.93 -10.44 12.25
N PHE A 491 -9.28 -11.26 13.25
CA PHE A 491 -10.66 -11.71 13.44
C PHE A 491 -11.63 -10.52 13.59
N ILE A 492 -11.14 -9.38 14.10
CA ILE A 492 -11.87 -8.12 14.24
C ILE A 492 -12.11 -7.37 12.90
N LEU A 493 -11.37 -7.71 11.83
CA LEU A 493 -11.60 -7.19 10.48
C LEU A 493 -12.75 -7.93 9.76
N GLY A 494 -13.11 -9.12 10.23
CA GLY A 494 -14.25 -9.91 9.76
C GLY A 494 -15.58 -9.38 10.29
N VAL A 495 -16.01 -8.20 9.82
CA VAL A 495 -17.32 -7.65 10.19
C VAL A 495 -18.42 -8.28 9.31
N GLY A 496 -19.08 -9.33 9.83
CA GLY A 496 -20.19 -10.08 9.18
C GLY A 496 -19.77 -11.41 8.53
N ARG A 497 -20.70 -12.39 8.35
CA ARG A 497 -20.52 -13.36 7.23
C ARG A 497 -20.78 -12.47 6.02
N TRP A 498 -19.80 -12.38 5.13
CA TRP A 498 -20.15 -12.18 3.73
C TRP A 498 -20.99 -13.39 3.35
N THR A 499 -22.30 -13.21 3.20
CA THR A 499 -23.12 -14.24 2.58
C THR A 499 -23.22 -13.90 1.11
N GLU A 500 -22.89 -14.84 0.24
CA GLU A 500 -23.14 -14.68 -1.19
C GLU A 500 -24.65 -14.45 -1.45
N ASP A 501 -25.04 -13.80 -2.55
CA ASP A 501 -26.46 -13.55 -2.88
C ASP A 501 -27.33 -14.83 -2.94
N GLY A 502 -26.71 -16.00 -3.11
CA GLY A 502 -27.38 -17.32 -3.14
C GLY A 502 -27.31 -18.11 -1.83
N ALA A 503 -26.79 -17.53 -0.76
CA ALA A 503 -26.36 -18.26 0.41
C ALA A 503 -27.52 -18.47 1.44
N PRO A 504 -27.63 -19.65 2.07
CA PRO A 504 -28.83 -20.06 2.83
C PRO A 504 -29.07 -19.25 4.11
N ALA A 505 -30.34 -19.05 4.49
CA ALA A 505 -30.67 -18.41 5.76
C ALA A 505 -30.12 -19.22 6.96
N TRP A 506 -29.91 -18.58 8.12
CA TRP A 506 -29.30 -19.23 9.31
C TRP A 506 -29.94 -20.58 9.69
N ALA A 507 -31.25 -20.71 9.50
CA ALA A 507 -32.02 -21.93 9.81
C ALA A 507 -31.70 -23.11 8.86
N ASP A 508 -31.33 -22.81 7.61
CA ASP A 508 -31.17 -23.78 6.52
C ASP A 508 -29.70 -24.12 6.23
N ALA A 509 -28.75 -23.27 6.67
CA ALA A 509 -27.31 -23.50 6.52
C ALA A 509 -26.79 -24.68 7.37
N THR A 510 -25.85 -25.46 6.83
CA THR A 510 -25.11 -26.51 7.56
C THR A 510 -24.10 -25.94 8.58
N GLU A 511 -23.55 -26.78 9.46
CA GLU A 511 -22.46 -26.38 10.38
C GLU A 511 -21.22 -25.85 9.64
N SER A 512 -20.86 -26.42 8.48
CA SER A 512 -19.67 -25.99 7.70
C SER A 512 -19.91 -24.68 6.94
N GLU A 513 -21.10 -24.50 6.35
CA GLU A 513 -21.52 -23.21 5.77
C GLU A 513 -21.67 -22.14 6.85
N LYS A 514 -22.09 -22.51 8.07
CA LYS A 514 -21.95 -21.66 9.24
C LYS A 514 -20.47 -21.35 9.43
N GLU A 515 -19.66 -22.26 9.93
CA GLU A 515 -18.25 -22.05 10.31
C GLU A 515 -17.48 -21.11 9.37
N SER A 516 -17.57 -21.32 8.05
CA SER A 516 -16.74 -20.66 7.03
C SER A 516 -16.71 -19.11 6.93
N GLN A 517 -17.52 -18.28 7.65
CA GLN A 517 -17.57 -16.81 7.31
C GLN A 517 -17.82 -15.67 8.39
N GLY A 518 -18.40 -15.84 9.60
CA GLY A 518 -18.90 -14.72 10.51
C GLY A 518 -20.32 -14.83 11.19
N PHE A 519 -21.38 -14.15 10.70
CA PHE A 519 -22.83 -14.22 11.09
C PHE A 519 -23.88 -14.16 9.94
N TRP A 520 -24.96 -14.99 9.95
CA TRP A 520 -26.02 -15.01 8.91
C TRP A 520 -27.28 -14.19 9.25
N THR A 521 -28.05 -13.80 8.24
CA THR A 521 -29.33 -13.07 8.36
C THR A 521 -30.57 -13.95 8.41
N THR A 522 -31.71 -13.31 8.71
CA THR A 522 -33.04 -13.77 8.27
C THR A 522 -33.13 -13.86 6.75
N THR A 523 -34.22 -14.46 6.24
CA THR A 523 -34.61 -14.49 4.81
C THR A 523 -34.85 -13.12 4.17
N THR A 524 -34.62 -12.02 4.91
CA THR A 524 -34.78 -10.64 4.46
C THR A 524 -33.48 -9.83 4.50
N GLY A 525 -32.33 -10.46 4.76
CA GLY A 525 -31.03 -9.77 4.79
C GLY A 525 -30.76 -8.96 6.06
N TYR A 526 -31.50 -9.20 7.16
CA TYR A 526 -31.27 -8.53 8.46
C TYR A 526 -30.74 -9.48 9.53
N ALA A 527 -29.82 -8.97 10.37
CA ALA A 527 -29.44 -9.62 11.61
C ALA A 527 -30.68 -9.82 12.50
N THR A 528 -30.74 -10.92 13.27
CA THR A 528 -32.00 -11.27 13.95
C THR A 528 -32.29 -10.29 15.10
N SER A 529 -33.38 -9.52 14.98
CA SER A 529 -33.74 -8.49 15.98
C SER A 529 -34.17 -9.06 17.35
N THR A 530 -34.23 -10.39 17.47
CA THR A 530 -34.62 -11.13 18.66
C THR A 530 -33.45 -11.76 19.42
N ASP A 531 -32.26 -11.89 18.81
CA ASP A 531 -31.04 -12.30 19.52
C ASP A 531 -30.21 -11.08 19.94
N SER A 532 -30.16 -10.83 21.25
CA SER A 532 -29.39 -9.75 21.87
C SER A 532 -27.87 -9.85 21.63
N LYS A 533 -27.36 -11.02 21.23
CA LYS A 533 -25.96 -11.20 20.82
C LYS A 533 -25.67 -10.72 19.39
N SER A 534 -26.68 -10.67 18.52
CA SER A 534 -26.51 -10.31 17.11
C SER A 534 -26.78 -8.82 16.82
N LEU A 535 -27.65 -8.20 17.62
CA LEU A 535 -28.17 -6.83 17.49
C LEU A 535 -27.11 -5.71 17.29
N ASN A 536 -25.88 -5.90 17.75
CA ASN A 536 -24.76 -4.95 17.60
C ASN A 536 -23.49 -5.56 16.97
N ARG A 537 -23.53 -6.82 16.51
CA ARG A 537 -22.34 -7.56 16.03
C ARG A 537 -22.38 -7.96 14.56
N SER A 538 -23.54 -7.86 13.93
CA SER A 538 -23.71 -8.10 12.49
C SER A 538 -24.08 -6.80 11.79
N LEU A 539 -23.08 -5.93 11.62
CA LEU A 539 -23.16 -4.87 10.62
C LEU A 539 -22.80 -5.48 9.26
N TRP A 540 -23.76 -5.43 8.34
CA TRP A 540 -23.57 -5.78 6.95
C TRP A 540 -23.21 -4.50 6.22
N PHE A 541 -22.13 -4.53 5.44
CA PHE A 541 -21.60 -3.38 4.70
C PHE A 541 -21.83 -3.58 3.19
#